data_AF-A0A923QHQ4-F1
#
_entry.id   AF-A0A923QHQ4-F1
#
_cell.length_a   1.000
_cell.length_b   1.000
_cell.length_c   1.000
_cell.angle_alpha   90.00
_cell.angle_beta   90.00
_cell.angle_gamma   90.00
#
_symmetry.space_group_name_H-M   'P 1'
#
loop_
_entity.id
_entity.type
_entity.pdbx_description
1 polymer ?
#
loop_
_entity_poly.entity_id
_entity_poly.type
_entity_poly.pdbx_seq_one_letter_code
_entity_poly.pdbx_strand_id
1 'polypeptide(L)'
;MLVKVLESANALRCSQYLFAALGDEAEKAANGEGDALFPSADVDALKAAWCELVHSKTASPDFIDYPALVFLLSGWRHWAGADDVKIWWQAASQADDRIAKLIAAFASEARSQTSGNYAVRVHLRVNPKSIALYDDVYALEGRLQALLDAGDVAESCVPAVKQFIVECERMKAGKDPDAFGFDDDDH
;
A
#
# COMPACT_ATOMS: atom_id res chain seq x y z
N MET A 1 -16.56 -20.89 13.71
CA MET A 1 -17.63 -20.60 12.73
C MET A 1 -17.25 -19.42 11.83
N LEU A 2 -16.76 -18.30 12.37
CA LEU A 2 -16.32 -17.12 11.60
C LEU A 2 -15.09 -17.35 10.70
N VAL A 3 -14.09 -18.11 11.16
CA VAL A 3 -12.91 -18.47 10.35
C VAL A 3 -13.29 -19.17 9.03
N LYS A 4 -14.25 -20.10 9.08
CA LYS A 4 -14.74 -20.81 7.87
C LYS A 4 -15.46 -19.89 6.89
N VAL A 5 -16.06 -18.79 7.35
CA VAL A 5 -16.71 -17.81 6.47
C VAL A 5 -15.65 -16.99 5.71
N LEU A 6 -14.51 -16.72 6.34
CA LEU A 6 -13.41 -15.99 5.74
C LEU A 6 -12.77 -16.72 4.55
N GLU A 7 -12.71 -18.05 4.57
CA GLU A 7 -12.15 -18.86 3.48
C GLU A 7 -12.80 -18.58 2.11
N SER A 8 -14.00 -17.99 2.09
CA SER A 8 -14.73 -17.61 0.87
C SER A 8 -14.86 -16.10 0.65
N ALA A 9 -14.29 -15.28 1.52
CA ALA A 9 -14.45 -13.83 1.49
C ALA A 9 -13.68 -13.19 0.32
N ASN A 10 -14.36 -12.35 -0.45
CA ASN A 10 -13.76 -11.56 -1.53
C ASN A 10 -13.52 -10.09 -1.15
N ALA A 11 -14.18 -9.59 -0.11
CA ALA A 11 -14.00 -8.23 0.40
C ALA A 11 -12.87 -8.16 1.45
N LEU A 12 -11.65 -8.52 1.04
CA LEU A 12 -10.48 -8.64 1.94
C LEU A 12 -10.20 -7.38 2.75
N ARG A 13 -10.41 -6.20 2.14
CA ARG A 13 -10.20 -4.92 2.82
C ARG A 13 -11.21 -4.67 3.94
N CYS A 14 -12.47 -5.08 3.76
CA CYS A 14 -13.50 -4.93 4.77
C CYS A 14 -13.21 -5.82 5.99
N SER A 15 -12.84 -7.09 5.75
CA SER A 15 -12.46 -7.99 6.84
C SER A 15 -11.20 -7.51 7.55
N GLN A 16 -10.21 -7.00 6.82
CA GLN A 16 -9.01 -6.41 7.41
C GLN A 16 -9.36 -5.25 8.35
N TYR A 17 -10.21 -4.32 7.91
CA TYR A 17 -10.62 -3.19 8.74
C TYR A 17 -11.35 -3.64 10.01
N LEU A 18 -12.28 -4.60 9.88
CA LEU A 18 -12.99 -5.16 11.02
C LEU A 18 -12.03 -5.78 12.05
N PHE A 19 -11.05 -6.57 11.61
CA PHE A 19 -10.13 -7.24 12.52
C PHE A 19 -9.12 -6.30 13.17
N ALA A 20 -8.76 -5.21 12.48
CA ALA A 20 -8.01 -4.12 13.10
C ALA A 20 -8.84 -3.48 14.23
N ALA A 21 -10.09 -3.11 13.95
CA ALA A 21 -10.98 -2.47 14.94
C ALA A 21 -11.26 -3.37 16.16
N LEU A 22 -11.49 -4.68 15.96
CA LEU A 22 -11.62 -5.65 17.04
C LEU A 22 -10.33 -5.81 17.86
N GLY A 23 -9.17 -5.67 17.21
CA GLY A 23 -7.87 -5.68 17.88
C GLY A 23 -7.69 -4.47 18.79
N ASP A 24 -8.01 -3.28 18.28
CA ASP A 24 -7.96 -2.03 19.06
C ASP A 24 -8.91 -2.09 20.27
N GLU A 25 -10.10 -2.69 20.09
CA GLU A 25 -11.07 -2.91 21.16
C GLU A 25 -10.52 -3.87 22.24
N ALA A 26 -9.95 -5.01 21.82
CA ALA A 26 -9.36 -5.99 22.74
C ALA A 26 -8.17 -5.41 23.52
N GLU A 27 -7.34 -4.57 22.89
CA GLU A 27 -6.23 -3.87 23.55
C GLU A 27 -6.74 -2.87 24.60
N LYS A 28 -7.75 -2.07 24.24
CA LYS A 28 -8.36 -1.11 25.18
C LYS A 28 -8.97 -1.81 26.38
N ALA A 29 -9.73 -2.89 26.18
CA ALA A 29 -10.29 -3.68 27.27
C ALA A 29 -9.20 -4.27 28.18
N ALA A 30 -8.09 -4.74 27.62
CA ALA A 30 -6.94 -5.23 28.39
C ALA A 30 -6.29 -4.13 29.27
N ASN A 31 -6.35 -2.88 28.81
CA ASN A 31 -5.91 -1.69 29.55
C ASN A 31 -6.97 -1.15 30.52
N GLY A 32 -8.14 -1.79 30.64
CA GLY A 32 -9.25 -1.36 31.48
C GLY A 32 -10.12 -0.25 30.88
N GLU A 33 -9.97 0.03 29.59
CA GLU A 33 -10.67 1.07 28.84
C GLU A 33 -11.80 0.47 27.98
N GLY A 34 -12.94 0.14 28.60
CA GLY A 34 -14.12 -0.37 27.90
C GLY A 34 -14.18 -1.90 27.81
N ASP A 35 -15.09 -2.39 26.98
CA ASP A 35 -15.37 -3.82 26.80
C ASP A 35 -14.86 -4.29 25.44
N ALA A 36 -14.57 -5.60 25.34
CA ALA A 36 -14.18 -6.24 24.09
C ALA A 36 -15.22 -7.28 23.64
N LEU A 37 -15.66 -7.18 22.39
CA LEU A 37 -16.56 -8.13 21.75
C LEU A 37 -15.93 -9.53 21.61
N PHE A 38 -14.61 -9.58 21.38
CA PHE A 38 -13.85 -10.82 21.28
C PHE A 38 -12.60 -10.79 22.17
N PRO A 39 -12.20 -11.93 22.76
CA PRO A 39 -10.89 -12.09 23.37
C PRO A 39 -9.77 -11.82 22.37
N SER A 40 -8.66 -11.24 22.84
CA SER A 40 -7.47 -10.95 22.00
C SER A 40 -6.99 -12.17 21.21
N ALA A 41 -6.94 -13.35 21.84
CA ALA A 41 -6.54 -14.60 21.19
C ALA A 41 -7.45 -14.99 20.00
N ASP A 42 -8.75 -14.71 20.07
CA ASP A 42 -9.69 -15.00 18.98
C ASP A 42 -9.49 -14.00 17.83
N VAL A 43 -9.19 -12.73 18.15
CA VAL A 43 -8.86 -11.72 17.15
C VAL A 43 -7.56 -12.08 16.41
N ASP A 44 -6.55 -12.55 17.13
CA ASP A 44 -5.28 -12.99 16.52
C ASP A 44 -5.49 -14.20 15.60
N ALA A 45 -6.35 -15.14 15.98
CA ALA A 45 -6.74 -16.25 15.10
C ALA A 45 -7.45 -15.78 13.83
N LEU A 46 -8.28 -14.74 13.91
CA LEU A 46 -8.93 -14.13 12.73
C LEU A 46 -7.92 -13.42 11.81
N LYS A 47 -6.96 -12.68 12.38
CA LYS A 47 -5.88 -12.03 11.64
C LYS A 47 -5.01 -13.07 10.91
N ALA A 48 -4.63 -14.15 11.59
CA ALA A 48 -3.87 -15.24 10.99
C ALA A 48 -4.63 -15.90 9.83
N ALA A 49 -5.91 -16.23 10.02
CA ALA A 49 -6.73 -16.79 8.95
C ALA A 49 -6.90 -15.83 7.76
N TRP A 50 -6.99 -14.53 8.01
CA TRP A 50 -7.00 -13.53 6.94
C TRP A 50 -5.68 -13.46 6.18
N CYS A 51 -4.53 -13.59 6.85
CA CYS A 51 -3.23 -13.64 6.20
C CYS A 51 -3.09 -14.86 5.30
N GLU A 52 -3.52 -16.04 5.76
CA GLU A 52 -3.55 -17.27 4.94
C GLU A 52 -4.44 -17.10 3.70
N LEU A 53 -5.59 -16.44 3.87
CA LEU A 53 -6.48 -16.14 2.74
C LEU A 53 -5.83 -15.20 1.73
N VAL A 54 -5.18 -14.12 2.19
CA VAL A 54 -4.43 -13.20 1.32
C VAL A 54 -3.33 -13.96 0.60
N HIS A 55 -2.53 -14.74 1.34
CA HIS A 55 -1.46 -15.56 0.78
C HIS A 55 -1.98 -16.50 -0.32
N SER A 56 -3.08 -17.23 -0.07
CA SER A 56 -3.68 -18.12 -1.07
C SER A 56 -4.10 -17.41 -2.36
N LYS A 57 -4.55 -16.14 -2.26
CA LYS A 57 -4.94 -15.33 -3.41
C LYS A 57 -3.76 -14.79 -4.20
N THR A 58 -2.56 -14.71 -3.59
CA THR A 58 -1.34 -14.26 -4.29
C THR A 58 -0.89 -15.19 -5.41
N ALA A 59 -1.34 -16.46 -5.40
CA ALA A 59 -1.09 -17.40 -6.48
C ALA A 59 -1.79 -17.01 -7.80
N SER A 60 -2.81 -16.14 -7.73
CA SER A 60 -3.44 -15.58 -8.92
C SER A 60 -2.57 -14.46 -9.52
N PRO A 61 -2.30 -14.46 -10.84
CA PRO A 61 -1.59 -13.35 -11.49
C PRO A 61 -2.33 -12.02 -11.33
N ASP A 62 -3.66 -12.06 -11.23
CA ASP A 62 -4.54 -10.89 -11.12
C ASP A 62 -4.54 -10.27 -9.70
N PHE A 63 -3.84 -10.86 -8.74
CA PHE A 63 -3.78 -10.32 -7.37
C PHE A 63 -3.24 -8.88 -7.33
N ILE A 64 -2.37 -8.53 -8.28
CA ILE A 64 -1.86 -7.16 -8.44
C ILE A 64 -2.95 -6.13 -8.77
N ASP A 65 -4.06 -6.57 -9.37
CA ASP A 65 -5.18 -5.71 -9.75
C ASP A 65 -6.27 -5.66 -8.65
N TYR A 66 -6.03 -6.28 -7.48
CA TYR A 66 -7.00 -6.25 -6.38
C TYR A 66 -7.24 -4.83 -5.86
N PRO A 67 -8.51 -4.45 -5.61
CA PRO A 67 -8.82 -3.20 -4.95
C PRO A 67 -8.11 -3.09 -3.61
N ALA A 68 -7.58 -1.89 -3.32
CA ALA A 68 -6.88 -1.61 -2.07
C ALA A 68 -5.63 -2.47 -1.83
N LEU A 69 -4.94 -2.92 -2.90
CA LEU A 69 -3.72 -3.75 -2.83
C LEU A 69 -2.74 -3.29 -1.74
N VAL A 70 -2.40 -2.00 -1.70
CA VAL A 70 -1.45 -1.43 -0.70
C VAL A 70 -1.87 -1.74 0.74
N PHE A 71 -3.17 -1.65 1.02
CA PHE A 71 -3.69 -1.94 2.35
C PHE A 71 -3.63 -3.44 2.65
N LEU A 72 -3.89 -4.29 1.66
CA LEU A 72 -3.75 -5.74 1.80
C LEU A 72 -2.30 -6.12 2.11
N LEU A 73 -1.35 -5.58 1.36
CA LEU A 73 0.08 -5.82 1.59
C LEU A 73 0.53 -5.30 2.96
N SER A 74 0.09 -4.10 3.33
CA SER A 74 0.39 -3.51 4.64
C SER A 74 -0.17 -4.35 5.79
N GLY A 75 -1.41 -4.82 5.69
CA GLY A 75 -2.02 -5.72 6.68
C GLY A 75 -1.30 -7.05 6.78
N TRP A 76 -1.00 -7.65 5.62
CA TRP A 76 -0.29 -8.92 5.57
C TRP A 76 1.10 -8.80 6.20
N ARG A 77 1.84 -7.74 5.84
CA ARG A 77 3.13 -7.39 6.46
C ARG A 77 3.04 -7.24 7.97
N HIS A 78 2.00 -6.54 8.44
CA HIS A 78 1.84 -6.20 9.85
C HIS A 78 1.46 -7.41 10.71
N TRP A 79 0.64 -8.33 10.19
CA TRP A 79 0.10 -9.45 10.96
C TRP A 79 0.86 -10.76 10.76
N ALA A 80 1.40 -11.04 9.57
CA ALA A 80 2.17 -12.27 9.29
C ALA A 80 3.69 -12.05 9.26
N GLY A 81 4.14 -10.79 9.35
CA GLY A 81 5.56 -10.44 9.19
C GLY A 81 5.92 -10.04 7.76
N ALA A 82 7.15 -9.58 7.59
CA ALA A 82 7.57 -8.90 6.36
C ALA A 82 8.14 -9.83 5.26
N ASP A 83 8.48 -11.06 5.57
CA ASP A 83 9.28 -11.89 4.66
C ASP A 83 8.47 -12.36 3.45
N ASP A 84 7.31 -12.98 3.66
CA ASP A 84 6.50 -13.51 2.55
C ASP A 84 5.94 -12.41 1.64
N VAL A 85 5.52 -11.28 2.22
CA VAL A 85 5.02 -10.15 1.45
C VAL A 85 6.12 -9.49 0.62
N LYS A 86 7.36 -9.44 1.14
CA LYS A 86 8.54 -8.97 0.38
C LYS A 86 8.85 -9.91 -0.78
N ILE A 87 8.89 -11.21 -0.52
CA ILE A 87 9.12 -12.24 -1.55
C ILE A 87 8.08 -12.11 -2.66
N TRP A 88 6.80 -11.99 -2.29
CA TRP A 88 5.74 -11.80 -3.27
C TRP A 88 5.91 -10.49 -4.06
N TRP A 89 6.16 -9.37 -3.38
CA TRP A 89 6.29 -8.06 -4.02
C TRP A 89 7.46 -8.04 -5.02
N GLN A 90 8.61 -8.57 -4.63
CA GLN A 90 9.81 -8.67 -5.45
C GLN A 90 9.61 -9.59 -6.66
N ALA A 91 8.86 -10.69 -6.50
CA ALA A 91 8.50 -11.56 -7.61
C ALA A 91 7.52 -10.87 -8.57
N ALA A 92 6.52 -10.15 -8.03
CA ALA A 92 5.54 -9.41 -8.82
C ALA A 92 6.18 -8.23 -9.57
N SER A 93 7.23 -7.62 -9.04
CA SER A 93 7.95 -6.50 -9.68
C SER A 93 8.93 -6.93 -10.76
N GLN A 94 9.18 -8.24 -10.99
CA GLN A 94 10.16 -8.67 -11.98
C GLN A 94 9.79 -8.36 -13.43
N ALA A 95 8.51 -8.21 -13.77
CA ALA A 95 8.08 -7.85 -15.11
C ALA A 95 7.85 -6.33 -15.26
N ASP A 96 8.23 -5.77 -16.39
CA ASP A 96 8.25 -4.32 -16.64
C ASP A 96 6.85 -3.68 -16.62
N ASP A 97 5.86 -4.36 -17.16
CA ASP A 97 4.46 -3.93 -17.08
C ASP A 97 3.93 -3.98 -15.63
N ARG A 98 4.40 -4.95 -14.84
CA ARG A 98 3.93 -5.19 -13.47
C ARG A 98 4.55 -4.25 -12.45
N ILE A 99 5.83 -3.90 -12.59
CA ILE A 99 6.45 -2.90 -11.72
C ILE A 99 5.73 -1.55 -11.84
N ALA A 100 5.39 -1.10 -13.06
CA ALA A 100 4.64 0.14 -13.27
C ALA A 100 3.23 0.08 -12.61
N LYS A 101 2.54 -1.06 -12.73
CA LYS A 101 1.26 -1.29 -12.05
C LYS A 101 1.38 -1.27 -10.52
N LEU A 102 2.41 -1.90 -9.95
CA LEU A 102 2.65 -1.87 -8.51
C LEU A 102 2.85 -0.43 -8.04
N ILE A 103 3.67 0.37 -8.72
CA ILE A 103 3.86 1.78 -8.37
C ILE A 103 2.55 2.57 -8.45
N ALA A 104 1.75 2.34 -9.49
CA ALA A 104 0.43 2.96 -9.63
C ALA A 104 -0.53 2.58 -8.49
N ALA A 105 -0.49 1.34 -8.00
CA ALA A 105 -1.29 0.92 -6.86
C ALA A 105 -0.92 1.65 -5.56
N PHE A 106 0.35 2.05 -5.41
CA PHE A 106 0.86 2.84 -4.29
C PHE A 106 0.59 4.35 -4.41
N ALA A 107 0.02 4.79 -5.52
CA ALA A 107 -0.36 6.19 -5.68
C ALA A 107 -1.60 6.53 -4.85
N SER A 108 -1.58 7.72 -4.26
CA SER A 108 -2.72 8.28 -3.54
C SER A 108 -2.95 9.73 -3.97
N GLU A 109 -4.19 10.19 -3.84
CA GLU A 109 -4.56 11.57 -4.10
C GLU A 109 -4.39 12.40 -2.82
N ALA A 110 -3.56 13.43 -2.86
CA ALA A 110 -3.44 14.43 -1.82
C ALA A 110 -4.19 15.70 -2.24
N ARG A 111 -5.06 16.22 -1.36
CA ARG A 111 -5.79 17.46 -1.61
C ARG A 111 -5.10 18.61 -0.90
N SER A 112 -4.75 19.66 -1.62
CA SER A 112 -4.31 20.92 -1.04
C SER A 112 -5.47 21.93 -1.08
N GLN A 113 -5.66 22.64 0.03
CA GLN A 113 -6.55 23.80 0.11
C GLN A 113 -5.67 25.03 0.38
N THR A 114 -5.50 25.89 -0.62
CA THR A 114 -4.78 27.15 -0.42
C THR A 114 -5.77 28.17 0.13
N SER A 115 -5.54 28.67 1.35
CA SER A 115 -6.35 29.74 1.96
C SER A 115 -6.36 30.97 1.06
N GLY A 116 -7.48 31.19 0.36
CA GLY A 116 -7.70 32.36 -0.49
C GLY A 116 -8.31 32.05 -1.86
N ASN A 117 -8.19 30.82 -2.37
CA ASN A 117 -8.82 30.41 -3.63
C ASN A 117 -9.63 29.13 -3.41
N TYR A 118 -10.91 29.18 -3.80
CA TYR A 118 -11.90 28.08 -3.69
C TYR A 118 -11.64 26.93 -4.69
N ALA A 119 -10.38 26.64 -5.01
CA ALA A 119 -9.97 25.57 -5.91
C ALA A 119 -9.18 24.52 -5.13
N VAL A 120 -9.82 23.40 -4.82
CA VAL A 120 -9.14 22.21 -4.31
C VAL A 120 -8.25 21.68 -5.45
N ARG A 121 -6.93 21.74 -5.29
CA ARG A 121 -6.00 21.05 -6.19
C ARG A 121 -5.80 19.62 -5.69
N VAL A 122 -6.02 18.65 -6.56
CA VAL A 122 -5.72 17.24 -6.30
C VAL A 122 -4.36 16.94 -6.90
N HIS A 123 -3.40 16.58 -6.05
CA HIS A 123 -2.05 16.20 -6.45
C HIS A 123 -1.88 14.69 -6.27
N LEU A 124 -1.33 14.04 -7.29
CA LEU A 124 -0.92 12.63 -7.19
C LEU A 124 0.31 12.54 -6.28
N ARG A 125 0.33 11.57 -5.36
CA ARG A 125 1.46 11.32 -4.45
C ARG A 125 1.82 9.85 -4.47
N VAL A 126 3.09 9.56 -4.63
CA VAL A 126 3.67 8.22 -4.46
C VAL A 126 4.83 8.34 -3.49
N ASN A 127 4.70 7.78 -2.29
CA ASN A 127 5.72 7.93 -1.25
C ASN A 127 6.74 6.77 -1.33
N PRO A 128 8.01 7.00 -1.72
CA PRO A 128 8.97 5.91 -1.87
C PRO A 128 9.28 5.22 -0.53
N LYS A 129 9.13 5.87 0.63
CA LYS A 129 9.31 5.20 1.94
C LYS A 129 8.35 4.03 2.14
N SER A 130 7.13 4.13 1.59
CA SER A 130 6.15 3.03 1.67
C SER A 130 6.55 1.83 0.81
N ILE A 131 7.28 2.08 -0.29
CA ILE A 131 7.80 1.06 -1.22
C ILE A 131 9.13 0.48 -0.71
N ALA A 132 9.95 1.27 -0.01
CA ALA A 132 11.19 0.84 0.64
C ALA A 132 10.98 -0.27 1.68
N LEU A 133 9.74 -0.49 2.12
CA LEU A 133 9.37 -1.63 2.96
C LEU A 133 9.42 -2.97 2.23
N TYR A 134 9.44 -2.95 0.89
CA TYR A 134 9.33 -4.12 0.03
C TYR A 134 10.59 -4.35 -0.83
N ASP A 135 11.24 -3.29 -1.32
CA ASP A 135 12.39 -3.40 -2.21
C ASP A 135 13.28 -2.13 -2.23
N ASP A 136 14.41 -2.18 -2.95
CA ASP A 136 15.32 -1.05 -3.14
C ASP A 136 14.71 0.03 -4.07
N VAL A 137 14.26 1.13 -3.48
CA VAL A 137 13.61 2.24 -4.19
C VAL A 137 14.47 2.87 -5.29
N TYR A 138 15.80 2.91 -5.15
CA TYR A 138 16.66 3.56 -6.13
C TYR A 138 16.98 2.63 -7.30
N ALA A 139 17.05 1.33 -7.05
CA ALA A 139 17.10 0.33 -8.12
C ALA A 139 15.80 0.36 -8.95
N LEU A 140 14.65 0.45 -8.29
CA LEU A 140 13.35 0.57 -8.96
C LEU A 140 13.23 1.86 -9.76
N GLU A 141 13.66 3.00 -9.21
CA GLU A 141 13.67 4.30 -9.89
C GLU A 141 14.46 4.23 -11.20
N GLY A 142 15.69 3.71 -11.16
CA GLY A 142 16.53 3.58 -12.37
C GLY A 142 15.88 2.70 -13.44
N ARG A 143 15.25 1.60 -13.03
CA ARG A 143 14.52 0.71 -13.94
C ARG A 143 13.28 1.38 -14.53
N LEU A 144 12.50 2.08 -13.71
CA LEU A 144 11.29 2.78 -14.15
C LEU A 144 11.60 3.97 -15.05
N GLN A 145 12.71 4.68 -14.81
CA GLN A 145 13.20 5.74 -15.70
C GLN A 145 13.52 5.15 -17.09
N ALA A 146 14.25 4.04 -17.15
CA ALA A 146 14.57 3.38 -18.42
C ALA A 146 13.31 2.96 -19.20
N LEU A 147 12.29 2.43 -18.51
CA LEU A 147 11.00 2.08 -19.13
C LEU A 147 10.25 3.31 -19.63
N LEU A 148 10.28 4.41 -18.88
CA LEU A 148 9.64 5.66 -19.25
C LEU A 148 10.30 6.26 -20.50
N ASP A 149 11.63 6.25 -20.57
CA ASP A 149 12.41 6.75 -21.70
C ASP A 149 12.19 5.90 -22.97
N ALA A 150 12.02 4.59 -22.82
CA ALA A 150 11.71 3.67 -23.90
C ALA A 150 10.25 3.76 -24.40
N GLY A 151 9.36 4.37 -23.62
CA GLY A 151 7.92 4.41 -23.92
C GLY A 151 7.18 3.11 -23.59
N ASP A 152 7.77 2.25 -22.75
CA ASP A 152 7.24 0.91 -22.40
C ASP A 152 6.32 0.92 -21.16
N VAL A 153 5.98 2.11 -20.65
CA VAL A 153 5.04 2.27 -19.53
C VAL A 153 3.62 2.47 -20.08
N ALA A 154 2.68 1.64 -19.64
CA ALA A 154 1.26 1.82 -19.97
C ALA A 154 0.77 3.23 -19.60
N GLU A 155 0.01 3.87 -20.49
CA GLU A 155 -0.41 5.27 -20.36
C GLU A 155 -1.07 5.58 -19.00
N SER A 156 -1.89 4.66 -18.49
CA SER A 156 -2.55 4.78 -17.18
C SER A 156 -1.59 4.81 -15.99
N CYS A 157 -0.37 4.26 -16.13
CA CYS A 157 0.64 4.19 -15.08
C CYS A 157 1.65 5.34 -15.14
N VAL A 158 1.78 6.01 -16.29
CA VAL A 158 2.76 7.09 -16.51
C VAL A 158 2.73 8.16 -15.41
N PRO A 159 1.57 8.70 -14.98
CA PRO A 159 1.55 9.72 -13.93
C PRO A 159 2.16 9.25 -12.61
N ALA A 160 1.85 8.02 -12.19
CA ALA A 160 2.37 7.46 -10.94
C ALA A 160 3.86 7.15 -11.02
N VAL A 161 4.32 6.63 -12.17
CA VAL A 161 5.75 6.36 -12.39
C VAL A 161 6.56 7.65 -12.36
N LYS A 162 6.10 8.70 -13.06
CA LYS A 162 6.75 10.02 -13.01
C LYS A 162 6.79 10.57 -11.59
N GLN A 163 5.67 10.51 -10.86
CA GLN A 163 5.63 10.99 -9.48
C GLN A 163 6.60 10.21 -8.57
N PHE A 164 6.69 8.89 -8.72
CA PHE A 164 7.63 8.07 -7.95
C PHE A 164 9.09 8.51 -8.18
N ILE A 165 9.48 8.70 -9.45
CA ILE A 165 10.83 9.14 -9.81
C ILE A 165 11.13 10.51 -9.18
N VAL A 166 10.22 11.49 -9.31
CA VAL A 166 10.35 12.82 -8.69
C VAL A 166 10.54 12.71 -7.18
N GLU A 167 9.76 11.87 -6.49
CA GLU A 167 9.88 11.70 -5.04
C GLU A 167 11.19 10.99 -4.63
N CYS A 168 11.71 10.08 -5.47
CA CYS A 168 13.04 9.49 -5.28
C CYS A 168 14.15 10.54 -5.42
N GLU A 169 14.07 11.45 -6.40
CA GLU A 169 15.00 12.56 -6.56
C GLU A 169 14.96 13.53 -5.37
N ARG A 170 13.75 13.84 -4.87
CA ARG A 170 13.56 14.64 -3.66
C ARG A 170 14.22 13.98 -2.44
N MET A 171 14.06 12.67 -2.27
CA MET A 171 14.74 11.91 -1.21
C MET A 171 16.27 11.97 -1.33
N LYS A 172 16.82 11.84 -2.55
CA LYS A 172 18.26 11.98 -2.80
C LYS A 172 18.76 13.39 -2.44
N ALA A 173 17.94 14.42 -2.64
CA ALA A 173 18.22 15.79 -2.26
C ALA A 173 18.02 16.08 -0.75
N GLY A 174 17.70 15.06 0.06
CA GLY A 174 17.48 15.18 1.50
C GLY A 174 16.12 15.78 1.90
N LYS A 175 15.18 15.91 0.95
CA LYS A 175 13.80 16.31 1.25
C LYS A 175 13.02 15.10 1.79
N ASP A 176 12.16 15.34 2.78
CA ASP A 176 11.32 14.30 3.34
C ASP A 176 10.06 14.09 2.47
N PRO A 177 9.85 12.89 1.88
CA PRO A 177 8.66 12.58 1.09
C PRO A 177 7.38 12.53 1.93
N ASP A 178 7.44 12.57 3.27
CA ASP A 178 6.29 12.72 4.15
C ASP A 178 5.90 14.20 4.36
N ALA A 179 6.81 15.15 4.11
CA ALA A 179 6.54 16.57 4.29
C ALA A 179 5.40 17.04 3.38
N PHE A 180 4.44 17.79 3.95
CA PHE A 180 3.44 18.51 3.19
C PHE A 180 4.08 19.75 2.56
N GLY A 181 4.68 19.56 1.39
CA GLY A 181 5.17 20.64 0.54
C GLY A 181 5.03 20.21 -0.90
N PHE A 182 4.05 20.78 -1.60
CA PHE A 182 4.09 20.85 -3.05
C PHE A 182 4.99 22.04 -3.36
N ASP A 183 6.08 21.81 -4.09
CA ASP A 183 6.85 22.94 -4.60
C ASP A 183 5.89 23.65 -5.58
N ASP A 184 5.37 24.82 -5.17
CA ASP A 184 4.50 25.70 -5.99
C ASP A 184 5.36 26.31 -7.12
N ASP A 185 5.95 25.48 -7.97
CA ASP A 185 6.72 25.91 -9.14
C ASP A 185 6.05 25.37 -10.41
N ASP A 186 4.89 25.96 -10.70
CA ASP A 186 4.37 26.12 -12.06
C ASP A 186 3.76 27.53 -12.13
N HIS A 187 4.63 28.55 -12.28
CA HIS A 187 4.49 29.70 -13.18
C HIS A 187 5.70 30.64 -13.15
#